data_AF-A0A9P5W0N5-F1
#
_entry.id   AF-A0A9P5W0N5-F1
#
_cell.length_a   1.000
_cell.length_b   1.000
_cell.length_c   1.000
_cell.angle_alpha   90.00
_cell.angle_beta   90.00
_cell.angle_gamma   90.00
#
_symmetry.space_group_name_H-M   'P 1'
#
loop_
_entity.id
_entity.type
_entity.pdbx_description
1 polymer ?
#
loop_
_entity_poly.entity_id
_entity_poly.type
_entity_poly.pdbx_seq_one_letter_code
_entity_poly.pdbx_strand_id
1 'polypeptide(L)'
;MAFNPESPWQLLVASWDKTNVSGNNDPLVTSPINAIDFHPATLVTGLSDGSVTSWDYVRGRRLAVLQRRDIQKPISALAYSRCGHHLAMAIGDTFDTAPELAAPTPATKIIMRKVLASECLPRQ
;
A
#
# COMPACT_ATOMS: atom_id res chain seq x y z
N MET A 1 -5.00 8.25 6.82
CA MET A 1 -5.45 7.74 8.14
C MET A 1 -6.56 6.74 7.88
N ALA A 2 -6.58 5.60 8.58
CA ALA A 2 -7.57 4.56 8.42
C ALA A 2 -8.23 4.26 9.76
N PHE A 3 -9.56 4.23 9.79
CA PHE A 3 -10.36 3.97 10.99
C PHE A 3 -10.75 2.50 11.05
N ASN A 4 -10.50 1.84 12.18
CA ASN A 4 -11.02 0.50 12.42
C ASN A 4 -12.56 0.55 12.50
N PRO A 5 -13.30 -0.11 11.59
CA PRO A 5 -14.77 -0.07 11.59
C PRO A 5 -15.39 -0.75 12.82
N GLU A 6 -14.67 -1.66 13.50
CA GLU A 6 -15.15 -2.36 14.69
C GLU A 6 -14.73 -1.68 16.01
N SER A 7 -13.86 -0.67 15.96
CA SER A 7 -13.48 0.12 17.14
C SER A 7 -13.11 1.55 16.72
N PRO A 8 -14.06 2.50 16.79
CA PRO A 8 -13.92 3.83 16.21
C PRO A 8 -12.83 4.70 16.84
N TRP A 9 -12.21 4.25 17.93
CA TRP A 9 -11.16 4.95 18.67
C TRP A 9 -9.76 4.36 18.49
N GLN A 10 -9.60 3.29 17.71
CA GLN A 10 -8.29 2.72 17.43
C GLN A 10 -7.71 3.31 16.16
N LEU A 11 -6.67 4.13 16.32
CA LEU A 11 -5.83 4.56 15.23
C LEU A 11 -4.91 3.40 14.84
N LEU A 12 -5.15 2.78 13.68
CA LEU A 12 -4.20 1.85 13.09
C LEU A 12 -3.05 2.67 12.49
N VAL A 13 -2.00 2.87 13.28
CA VAL A 13 -0.71 3.32 12.75
C VAL A 13 -0.02 2.08 12.19
N ALA A 14 0.02 1.96 10.87
CA ALA A 14 0.94 1.03 10.22
C ALA A 14 2.37 1.57 10.44
N SER A 15 2.94 1.30 11.62
CA SER A 15 4.36 1.52 11.85
C SER A 15 5.10 0.48 11.02
N TRP A 16 6.13 0.94 10.32
CA TRP A 16 7.07 0.08 9.63
C TRP A 16 7.70 -0.89 10.63
N ASP A 17 7.80 -2.16 10.21
CA ASP A 17 8.51 -3.20 10.94
C ASP A 17 10.03 -2.97 10.78
N LYS A 18 10.78 -3.02 11.89
CA LYS A 18 12.24 -2.86 11.95
C LYS A 18 13.02 -4.03 11.32
N THR A 19 12.35 -4.99 10.71
CA THR A 19 13.00 -6.20 10.17
C THR A 19 13.69 -6.03 8.83
N ASN A 20 13.63 -4.84 8.19
CA ASN A 20 14.50 -4.55 7.05
C ASN A 20 15.91 -4.16 7.53
N VAL A 21 16.58 -5.09 8.23
CA VAL A 21 18.02 -5.04 8.41
C VAL A 21 18.62 -5.62 7.14
N SER A 22 18.68 -4.81 6.07
CA SER A 22 19.79 -4.98 5.14
C SER A 22 21.04 -4.84 5.99
N GLY A 23 21.90 -5.86 6.06
CA GLY A 23 23.06 -5.92 6.97
C GLY A 23 24.14 -4.85 6.76
N ASN A 24 23.82 -3.76 6.06
CA ASN A 24 24.61 -2.54 5.96
C ASN A 24 23.94 -1.44 6.80
N ASN A 25 24.73 -0.59 7.44
CA ASN A 25 24.34 0.62 8.17
C ASN A 25 23.64 1.70 7.30
N ASP A 26 22.91 1.30 6.25
CA ASP A 26 22.14 2.21 5.43
C ASP A 26 20.94 2.70 6.26
N PRO A 27 20.71 4.03 6.35
CA PRO A 27 19.54 4.55 7.03
C PRO A 27 18.31 3.90 6.41
N LEU A 28 17.48 3.31 7.26
CA LEU A 28 16.33 2.51 6.87
C LEU A 28 15.41 3.37 5.99
N VAL A 29 15.53 3.22 4.66
CA VAL A 29 14.79 4.04 3.69
C VAL A 29 13.33 3.58 3.76
N THR A 30 12.55 4.32 4.53
CA THR A 30 11.10 4.13 4.64
C THR A 30 10.43 5.12 3.71
N SER A 31 9.73 4.59 2.70
CA SER A 31 8.95 5.42 1.79
C SER A 31 7.66 5.86 2.48
N PRO A 32 7.18 7.10 2.25
CA PRO A 32 5.92 7.56 2.82
C PRO A 32 4.73 6.76 2.29
N ILE A 33 3.68 6.66 3.12
CA ILE A 33 2.39 6.07 2.76
C ILE A 33 1.50 7.17 2.20
N ASN A 34 1.05 6.99 0.97
CA ASN A 34 0.21 7.97 0.28
C ASN A 34 -1.26 7.57 0.26
N ALA A 35 -1.54 6.26 0.27
CA ALA A 35 -2.89 5.72 0.11
C ALA A 35 -3.15 4.55 1.06
N ILE A 36 -4.39 4.40 1.48
CA ILE A 36 -4.84 3.33 2.36
C ILE A 36 -6.30 2.99 2.04
N ASP A 37 -6.67 1.71 2.08
CA ASP A 37 -8.06 1.30 1.89
C ASP A 37 -8.40 -0.02 2.61
N PHE A 38 -9.67 -0.17 3.00
CA PHE A 38 -10.17 -1.32 3.73
C PHE A 38 -10.79 -2.36 2.80
N HIS A 39 -10.35 -3.60 3.00
CA HIS A 39 -11.04 -4.80 2.57
C HIS A 39 -11.80 -5.39 3.77
N PRO A 40 -12.91 -6.13 3.58
CA PRO A 40 -13.67 -6.71 4.69
C PRO A 40 -12.86 -7.58 5.68
N ALA A 41 -11.73 -8.12 5.25
CA ALA A 41 -10.85 -8.95 6.09
C ALA A 41 -9.44 -8.38 6.30
N THR A 42 -9.04 -7.35 5.55
CA THR A 42 -7.66 -6.85 5.51
C THR A 42 -7.59 -5.36 5.23
N LEU A 43 -6.40 -4.80 5.33
CA LEU A 43 -6.10 -3.39 5.04
C LEU A 43 -4.98 -3.33 4.02
N VAL A 44 -5.04 -2.43 3.05
CA VAL A 44 -3.92 -2.18 2.13
C VAL A 44 -3.36 -0.80 2.31
N THR A 45 -2.04 -0.68 2.17
CA THR A 45 -1.32 0.59 2.16
C THR A 45 -0.46 0.70 0.90
N GLY A 46 -0.51 1.85 0.24
CA GLY A 46 0.31 2.16 -0.94
C GLY A 46 1.42 3.13 -0.58
N LEU A 47 2.64 2.81 -1.01
CA LEU A 47 3.86 3.55 -0.72
C LEU A 47 4.35 4.34 -1.95
N SER A 48 5.20 5.34 -1.70
CA SER A 48 5.82 6.14 -2.78
C SER A 48 6.82 5.39 -3.67
N ASP A 49 7.33 4.24 -3.21
CA ASP A 49 8.19 3.37 -4.02
C ASP A 49 7.40 2.43 -4.96
N GLY A 50 6.08 2.54 -4.98
CA GLY A 50 5.19 1.67 -5.75
C GLY A 50 4.84 0.36 -5.06
N SER A 51 5.32 0.14 -3.84
CA SER A 51 4.95 -1.04 -3.05
C SER A 51 3.53 -0.91 -2.51
N VAL A 52 2.76 -2.01 -2.58
CA VAL A 52 1.45 -2.12 -1.93
C VAL A 52 1.52 -3.24 -0.89
N THR A 53 1.22 -2.91 0.35
CA THR A 53 1.30 -3.87 1.46
C THR A 53 -0.08 -4.21 1.98
N SER A 54 -0.37 -5.51 2.13
CA SER A 54 -1.58 -6.03 2.75
C SER A 54 -1.33 -6.39 4.21
N TRP A 55 -2.28 -6.06 5.07
CA TRP A 55 -2.21 -6.20 6.51
C TRP A 55 -3.43 -6.92 7.07
N ASP A 56 -3.18 -7.77 8.07
CA ASP A 56 -4.20 -8.25 9.00
C ASP A 56 -4.32 -7.18 10.09
N TYR A 57 -5.34 -6.31 9.96
CA TYR A 57 -5.53 -5.21 10.90
C TYR A 57 -6.06 -5.67 12.26
N VAL A 58 -6.67 -6.87 12.33
CA VAL A 58 -7.17 -7.45 13.59
C VAL A 58 -6.00 -7.96 14.43
N ARG A 59 -5.04 -8.63 13.78
CA ARG A 59 -3.85 -9.18 14.46
C ARG A 59 -2.63 -8.25 14.43
N GLY A 60 -2.73 -7.10 13.76
CA GLY A 60 -1.66 -6.10 13.67
C GLY A 60 -0.40 -6.60 12.95
N ARG A 61 -0.54 -7.46 11.93
CA ARG A 61 0.61 -8.05 11.22
C ARG A 61 0.54 -7.90 9.71
N ARG A 62 1.70 -7.84 9.07
CA ARG A 62 1.83 -7.82 7.61
C ARG A 62 1.52 -9.20 7.03
N LEU A 63 0.67 -9.24 6.00
CA LEU A 63 0.30 -10.48 5.29
C LEU A 63 1.12 -10.65 4.01
N ALA A 64 1.23 -9.59 3.21
CA ALA A 64 1.91 -9.63 1.92
C ALA A 64 2.44 -8.26 1.51
N VAL A 65 3.53 -8.26 0.75
CA VAL A 65 4.02 -7.08 0.03
C VAL A 65 3.94 -7.38 -1.46
N LEU A 66 3.18 -6.57 -2.18
CA LEU A 66 3.10 -6.58 -3.62
C LEU A 66 4.06 -5.51 -4.16
N GLN A 67 5.18 -5.97 -4.71
CA GLN A 67 6.12 -5.12 -5.41
C GLN A 67 6.29 -5.70 -6.81
N ARG A 68 5.63 -5.07 -7.79
CA ARG A 68 5.69 -5.52 -9.18
C ARG A 68 6.68 -4.67 -9.96
N ARG A 69 7.45 -5.30 -10.86
CA ARG A 69 8.44 -4.59 -11.69
C ARG A 69 7.82 -3.52 -12.60
N ASP A 70 6.55 -3.63 -12.94
CA ASP A 70 5.80 -2.66 -13.74
C ASP A 70 5.23 -1.48 -12.91
N ILE A 71 5.34 -1.55 -11.59
CA ILE A 71 4.94 -0.50 -10.64
C ILE A 71 6.21 0.05 -9.99
N GLN A 72 6.77 1.09 -10.62
CA GLN A 72 8.01 1.77 -10.21
C GLN A 72 7.74 3.25 -9.87
N LYS A 73 6.48 3.58 -9.59
CA LYS A 73 6.01 4.94 -9.33
C LYS A 73 5.12 4.96 -8.10
N PRO A 74 4.96 6.11 -7.44
CA PRO A 74 4.13 6.23 -6.26
C PRO A 74 2.71 5.71 -6.47
N ILE A 75 2.18 5.05 -5.45
CA ILE A 75 0.75 4.74 -5.39
C ILE A 75 0.04 6.00 -4.90
N SER A 76 -0.73 6.66 -5.76
CA SER A 76 -1.45 7.89 -5.39
C SER A 76 -2.82 7.61 -4.79
N ALA A 77 -3.46 6.50 -5.18
CA ALA A 77 -4.75 6.08 -4.63
C ALA A 77 -4.93 4.56 -4.72
N LEU A 78 -5.72 4.02 -3.79
CA LEU A 78 -6.13 2.61 -3.73
C LEU A 78 -7.64 2.54 -3.56
N ALA A 79 -8.28 1.56 -4.21
CA ALA A 79 -9.71 1.29 -4.03
C ALA A 79 -10.02 -0.19 -4.23
N TYR A 80 -10.54 -0.83 -3.18
CA TYR A 80 -11.13 -2.14 -3.24
C TYR A 80 -12.52 -2.08 -3.86
N SER A 81 -12.84 -3.10 -4.66
CA SER A 81 -14.24 -3.34 -5.05
C SER A 81 -15.08 -3.64 -3.82
N ARG A 82 -16.37 -3.29 -3.85
CA ARG A 82 -17.31 -3.54 -2.74
C ARG A 82 -17.39 -5.02 -2.33
N CYS A 83 -17.17 -5.95 -3.26
CA CYS A 83 -17.13 -7.39 -3.01
C CYS A 83 -15.74 -7.92 -2.60
N GLY A 84 -14.71 -7.07 -2.51
CA GLY A 84 -13.35 -7.42 -2.10
C GLY A 84 -12.52 -8.20 -3.15
N HIS A 85 -13.08 -8.51 -4.31
CA HIS A 85 -12.42 -9.36 -5.31
C HIS A 85 -11.41 -8.62 -6.19
N HIS A 86 -11.52 -7.30 -6.30
CA HIS A 86 -10.61 -6.48 -7.10
C HIS A 86 -10.01 -5.35 -6.27
N LEU A 87 -8.77 -4.99 -6.62
CA LEU A 87 -8.08 -3.81 -6.13
C LEU A 87 -7.69 -2.96 -7.34
N ALA A 88 -8.16 -1.72 -7.36
CA ALA A 88 -7.71 -0.68 -8.27
C ALA A 88 -6.57 0.12 -7.61
N MET A 89 -5.54 0.42 -8.40
CA MET A 89 -4.35 1.13 -7.96
C MET A 89 -4.06 2.24 -8.97
N ALA A 90 -4.08 3.48 -8.50
CA ALA A 90 -3.60 4.62 -9.27
C ALA A 90 -2.11 4.77 -9.03
N ILE A 91 -1.34 4.73 -10.12
CA ILE A 91 0.12 4.78 -10.11
C ILE A 91 0.51 6.03 -10.87
N GLY A 92 1.25 6.93 -10.23
CA GLY A 92 1.61 8.20 -10.82
C GLY A 92 2.30 9.10 -9.81
N ASP A 93 2.82 10.21 -10.30
CA ASP A 93 3.53 11.15 -9.44
C ASP A 93 2.55 11.76 -8.44
N THR A 94 2.90 11.73 -7.16
CA THR A 94 2.22 12.47 -6.10
C THR A 94 2.80 13.87 -5.98
N PHE A 95 2.11 14.75 -5.26
CA PHE A 95 2.52 16.14 -5.05
C PHE A 95 4.00 16.26 -4.61
N ASP A 96 4.45 15.36 -3.73
CA ASP A 96 5.82 15.37 -3.22
C ASP A 96 6.88 14.91 -4.23
N THR A 97 6.47 14.21 -5.29
CA THR A 97 7.38 13.60 -6.29
C THR A 97 7.36 14.29 -7.64
N ALA A 98 6.40 15.19 -7.89
CA ALA A 98 6.30 15.91 -9.16
C ALA A 98 7.25 17.12 -9.15
N PRO A 99 8.21 17.23 -10.08
CA PRO A 99 8.93 18.48 -10.28
C PRO A 99 7.92 19.55 -10.76
N GLU A 100 7.99 20.75 -10.18
CA GLU A 100 7.08 21.89 -10.42
C GLU A 100 6.89 22.26 -11.92
N LEU A 101 7.83 21.84 -12.77
CA LEU A 101 7.89 22.14 -14.20
C LEU A 101 8.02 20.90 -15.11
N ALA A 102 7.82 19.68 -14.59
CA ALA A 102 7.92 18.48 -15.42
C ALA A 102 6.72 18.32 -16.34
N ALA A 103 6.97 18.03 -17.63
CA ALA A 103 5.94 17.62 -18.56
C ALA A 103 5.18 16.40 -18.01
N PRO A 104 3.86 16.27 -18.28
CA PRO A 104 3.08 15.12 -17.83
C PRO A 104 3.76 13.83 -18.31
N THR A 105 4.30 13.04 -17.38
CA THR A 105 5.00 11.82 -17.76
C THR A 105 3.97 10.78 -18.22
N PRO A 106 4.20 10.08 -19.34
CA PRO A 106 3.24 9.10 -19.90
C PRO A 106 3.07 7.83 -19.04
N ALA A 107 3.61 7.81 -17.82
CA ALA A 107 3.69 6.64 -16.96
C ALA A 107 2.61 6.59 -15.88
N THR A 108 1.74 7.61 -15.79
CA THR A 108 0.55 7.56 -14.92
C THR A 108 -0.43 6.55 -15.47
N LYS A 109 -0.78 5.53 -14.68
CA LYS A 109 -1.69 4.46 -15.08
C LYS A 109 -2.55 4.00 -13.92
N ILE A 110 -3.74 3.52 -14.25
CA ILE A 110 -4.59 2.80 -13.30
C ILE A 110 -4.51 1.32 -13.64
N ILE A 111 -4.17 0.51 -12.65
CA ILE A 111 -4.19 -0.95 -12.78
C ILE A 111 -5.30 -1.49 -11.90
N MET A 112 -6.15 -2.33 -12.46
CA MET A 112 -7.06 -3.17 -11.69
C MET A 112 -6.51 -4.59 -11.67
N ARG A 113 -6.53 -5.23 -10.50
CA ARG A 113 -6.13 -6.62 -10.34
C ARG A 113 -7.12 -7.39 -9.49
N LYS A 114 -7.15 -8.70 -9.70
CA LYS A 114 -7.84 -9.62 -8.80
C LYS A 114 -7.05 -9.73 -7.49
N VAL A 115 -7.77 -9.75 -6.38
CA VAL A 115 -7.25 -9.96 -5.04
C VAL A 115 -7.15 -11.46 -4.82
N LEU A 116 -5.98 -11.92 -4.41
CA LEU A 116 -5.74 -13.34 -4.16
C LEU A 116 -6.11 -13.69 -2.72
N ALA A 117 -6.64 -14.90 -2.51
CA ALA A 117 -6.97 -15.37 -1.17
C ALA A 117 -5.74 -15.38 -0.23
N SER A 118 -4.55 -15.61 -0.77
CA SER A 118 -3.28 -15.56 -0.03
C SER A 118 -2.88 -14.17 0.49
N GLU A 119 -3.50 -13.11 -0.04
CA GLU A 119 -3.30 -11.73 0.43
C GLU A 119 -4.35 -11.31 1.46
N CYS A 120 -5.47 -12.03 1.51
CA CYS A 120 -6.60 -11.76 2.41
C CYS A 120 -6.68 -12.72 3.60
N LEU A 121 -6.01 -13.87 3.53
CA LEU A 121 -6.08 -14.91 4.55
C LEU A 121 -4.71 -15.12 5.22
N PRO A 122 -4.70 -15.44 6.53
CA PRO A 122 -3.53 -15.98 7.21
C PRO A 122 -2.94 -17.16 6.44
N ARG A 123 -1.61 -17.18 6.25
CA ARG A 123 -0.92 -18.43 5.90
C ARG A 123 -1.06 -19.39 7.08
N GLN A 124 -1.56 -20.59 6.82
CA GLN A 124 -1.60 -21.70 7.77
C GLN A 124 -0.20 -22.25 8.01
#